data_AF-A0A2V7XDR2-F1
#
_entry.id   AF-A0A2V7XDR2-F1
#
_cell.length_a   1.000
_cell.length_b   1.000
_cell.length_c   1.000
_cell.angle_alpha   90.00
_cell.angle_beta   90.00
_cell.angle_gamma   90.00
#
_symmetry.space_group_name_H-M   'P 1'
#
loop_
_entity.id
_entity.type
_entity.pdbx_description
1 polymer ?
#
loop_
_entity_poly.entity_id
_entity_poly.type
_entity_poly.pdbx_seq_one_letter_code
_entity_poly.pdbx_strand_id
1 'polypeptide(L)'
;MNPRCALALVVLLGSPSLPAQTPDPSPPVSARAELEDLRTALETAIGQPGRMGLALGARASGRVYRLKGYGAVIVLAPRALPARRFVMRGNRPSAPPARPPAGAPGSRVVITVPEGTFDVGIDLGDLEREMEAQMAAQAAALRDMESAQREWTRARVEEMRQHLRLVEDQAEAFRLEAERARRKAEREVRTRLMPPPAPVAPSVPAAAPVPAVPPATLVDLEGPPPPPEPPDAPPPWRFWFDVTDESDAPDGPNRPDGMGTSDADALVATVRERLVAGLAAYRRPLASMRPDEFVTVAVDLVPDLFLPSRPTRTLLIRVRAGDLQEHRAGRLSGTELRKRLEFEENEGL
;
A
#
# COMPACT_ATOMS: atom_id res chain seq x y z
N MET A 1 -24.86 -27.16 -42.12
CA MET A 1 -24.22 -28.40 -42.63
C MET A 1 -22.91 -28.57 -41.88
N ASN A 2 -22.82 -29.62 -41.06
CA ASN A 2 -21.60 -30.03 -40.33
C ASN A 2 -20.87 -31.13 -41.10
N PRO A 3 -19.53 -31.17 -41.01
CA PRO A 3 -18.80 -32.41 -40.77
C PRO A 3 -17.78 -32.20 -39.62
N ARG A 4 -17.86 -32.85 -38.45
CA ARG A 4 -17.46 -34.24 -38.14
C ARG A 4 -16.19 -34.72 -38.86
N CYS A 5 -15.06 -34.69 -38.14
CA CYS A 5 -13.85 -35.50 -38.30
C CYS A 5 -13.08 -35.43 -36.96
N ALA A 6 -12.36 -36.42 -36.45
CA ALA A 6 -12.33 -37.87 -36.55
C ALA A 6 -11.33 -38.32 -35.45
N LEU A 7 -11.49 -39.56 -34.99
CA LEU A 7 -10.67 -40.26 -34.01
C LEU A 7 -9.16 -40.30 -34.34
N ALA A 8 -8.32 -40.25 -33.31
CA ALA A 8 -6.95 -40.78 -33.32
C ALA A 8 -6.62 -41.31 -31.91
N LEU A 9 -6.81 -42.60 -31.69
CA LEU A 9 -5.80 -43.67 -31.71
C LEU A 9 -4.86 -43.64 -30.50
N VAL A 10 -5.19 -44.53 -29.56
CA VAL A 10 -4.45 -44.90 -28.36
C VAL A 10 -3.16 -45.64 -28.76
N VAL A 11 -2.01 -45.16 -28.30
CA VAL A 11 -0.75 -45.91 -28.32
C VAL A 11 -0.42 -46.28 -26.86
N LEU A 12 -0.73 -47.53 -26.53
CA LEU A 12 -0.29 -48.22 -25.32
C LEU A 12 1.15 -48.70 -25.54
N LEU A 13 2.13 -47.92 -25.07
CA LEU A 13 3.50 -48.41 -24.88
C LEU A 13 3.73 -48.55 -23.37
N GLY A 14 3.80 -49.81 -22.93
CA GLY A 14 4.09 -50.21 -21.57
C GLY A 14 5.45 -49.69 -21.13
N SER A 15 5.44 -48.75 -20.19
CA SER A 15 6.64 -48.32 -19.48
C SER A 15 6.92 -49.31 -18.35
N PRO A 16 8.17 -49.79 -18.19
CA PRO A 16 8.53 -50.62 -17.05
C PRO A 16 8.32 -49.83 -15.75
N SER A 17 7.50 -50.41 -14.87
CA SER A 17 7.17 -49.89 -13.54
C SER A 17 8.45 -49.78 -12.72
N LEU A 18 8.99 -48.57 -12.61
CA LEU A 18 9.98 -48.22 -11.59
C LEU A 18 9.30 -48.29 -10.22
N PRO A 19 9.95 -48.84 -9.19
CA PRO A 19 9.39 -48.86 -7.84
C PRO A 19 9.07 -47.43 -7.43
N ALA A 20 7.85 -47.23 -6.94
CA ALA A 20 7.36 -45.96 -6.43
C ALA A 20 8.35 -45.42 -5.39
N GLN A 21 9.21 -44.50 -5.83
CA GLN A 21 9.85 -43.56 -4.91
C GLN A 21 8.69 -42.82 -4.25
N THR A 22 8.47 -43.12 -2.97
CA THR A 22 7.70 -42.25 -2.10
C THR A 22 8.35 -40.87 -2.25
N PRO A 23 7.66 -39.88 -2.86
CA PRO A 23 8.22 -38.56 -3.01
C PRO A 23 8.51 -38.07 -1.60
N ASP A 24 9.80 -37.91 -1.30
CA ASP A 24 10.29 -37.27 -0.09
C ASP A 24 9.51 -35.95 0.06
N PRO A 25 8.74 -35.76 1.16
CA PRO A 25 7.89 -34.59 1.30
C PRO A 25 8.80 -33.37 1.28
N SER A 26 8.84 -32.71 0.11
CA SER A 26 9.55 -31.45 -0.06
C SER A 26 9.12 -30.54 1.09
N PRO A 27 10.07 -29.86 1.77
CA PRO A 27 9.75 -29.04 2.92
C PRO A 27 8.60 -28.12 2.53
N PRO A 28 7.54 -28.02 3.36
CA PRO A 28 6.35 -27.25 3.01
C PRO A 28 6.81 -25.89 2.54
N VAL A 29 6.56 -25.57 1.27
CA VAL A 29 6.88 -24.26 0.69
C VAL A 29 6.36 -23.26 1.70
N SER A 30 7.26 -22.46 2.26
CA SER A 30 6.87 -21.58 3.36
C SER A 30 5.71 -20.74 2.86
N ALA A 31 4.60 -20.68 3.60
CA ALA A 31 3.42 -19.88 3.22
C ALA A 31 3.80 -18.45 2.82
N ARG A 32 4.87 -17.93 3.43
CA ARG A 32 5.48 -16.66 3.08
C ARG A 32 5.97 -16.62 1.63
N ALA A 33 6.68 -17.64 1.15
CA ALA A 33 7.15 -17.69 -0.23
C ALA A 33 6.01 -17.65 -1.26
N GLU A 34 4.91 -18.37 -1.02
CA GLU A 34 3.72 -18.32 -1.90
C GLU A 34 3.14 -16.91 -2.00
N LEU A 35 3.02 -16.22 -0.85
CA LEU A 35 2.48 -14.87 -0.79
C LEU A 35 3.46 -13.81 -1.34
N GLU A 36 4.76 -13.99 -1.17
CA GLU A 36 5.80 -13.14 -1.78
C GLU A 36 5.83 -13.30 -3.31
N ASP A 37 5.61 -14.52 -3.83
CA ASP A 37 5.42 -14.78 -5.25
C ASP A 37 4.17 -14.06 -5.78
N LEU A 38 3.05 -14.12 -5.04
CA LEU A 38 1.83 -13.41 -5.39
C LEU A 38 2.05 -11.89 -5.39
N ARG A 39 2.72 -11.33 -4.36
CA ARG A 39 3.10 -9.91 -4.33
C ARG A 39 3.89 -9.54 -5.58
N THR A 40 4.92 -10.32 -5.91
CA THR A 40 5.79 -10.06 -7.06
C THR A 40 5.01 -10.10 -8.39
N ALA A 41 4.06 -11.02 -8.53
CA ALA A 41 3.16 -11.07 -9.68
C ALA A 41 2.26 -9.83 -9.78
N LEU A 42 1.72 -9.36 -8.65
CA LEU A 42 0.89 -8.13 -8.60
C LEU A 42 1.70 -6.87 -8.89
N GLU A 43 2.92 -6.75 -8.33
CA GLU A 43 3.83 -5.65 -8.64
C GLU A 43 4.20 -5.62 -10.13
N THR A 44 4.37 -6.80 -10.73
CA THR A 44 4.62 -6.94 -12.18
C THR A 44 3.39 -6.55 -13.00
N ALA A 45 2.19 -6.96 -12.58
CA ALA A 45 0.94 -6.68 -13.29
C ALA A 45 0.58 -5.18 -13.30
N ILE A 46 0.79 -4.48 -12.18
CA ILE A 46 0.63 -3.02 -12.12
C ILE A 46 1.68 -2.31 -13.00
N GLY A 47 2.80 -2.99 -13.29
CA GLY A 47 3.94 -2.45 -14.01
C GLY A 47 4.93 -1.80 -13.05
N GLN A 48 6.20 -1.77 -13.46
CA GLN A 48 7.17 -0.92 -12.77
C GLN A 48 6.73 0.54 -12.96
N PRO A 49 6.70 1.34 -11.88
CA PRO A 49 6.57 2.78 -12.03
C PRO A 49 7.72 3.17 -12.94
N GLY A 50 7.40 3.90 -14.02
CA GLY A 50 8.34 4.18 -15.10
C GLY A 50 9.71 4.52 -14.51
N ARG A 51 10.77 3.88 -15.04
CA ARG A 51 12.17 4.10 -14.64
C ARG A 51 12.56 5.56 -14.86
N MET A 52 12.05 6.48 -14.06
CA MET A 52 12.50 7.86 -14.00
C MET A 52 13.32 7.99 -12.73
N GLY A 53 14.63 8.10 -12.94
CA GLY A 53 15.58 8.71 -12.01
C GLY A 53 15.60 8.13 -10.61
N LEU A 54 16.48 7.15 -10.40
CA LEU A 54 17.28 6.91 -9.20
C LEU A 54 17.04 7.88 -8.00
N ALA A 55 15.91 7.77 -7.33
CA ALA A 55 15.78 8.24 -5.96
C ALA A 55 16.47 7.19 -5.08
N LEU A 56 17.79 7.35 -4.89
CA LEU A 56 18.56 6.59 -3.91
C LEU A 56 18.03 6.92 -2.50
N GLY A 57 17.18 6.06 -1.94
CA GLY A 57 16.86 6.18 -0.51
C GLY A 57 15.80 5.24 0.03
N ALA A 58 14.68 5.06 -0.68
CA ALA A 58 13.56 4.28 -0.18
C ALA A 58 13.17 3.20 -1.20
N ARG A 59 13.76 2.00 -1.06
CA ARG A 59 13.13 0.80 -1.60
C ARG A 59 11.88 0.56 -0.78
N ALA A 60 10.77 1.24 -1.12
CA ALA A 60 9.46 0.88 -0.63
C ALA A 60 9.09 -0.48 -1.25
N SER A 61 9.71 -1.55 -0.76
CA SER A 61 9.34 -2.91 -1.14
C SER A 61 7.98 -3.20 -0.54
N GLY A 62 7.05 -3.74 -1.33
CA GLY A 62 5.77 -4.16 -0.80
C GLY A 62 5.95 -5.16 0.36
N ARG A 63 5.01 -5.14 1.31
CA ARG A 63 5.02 -5.97 2.52
C ARG A 63 3.93 -7.02 2.44
N VAL A 64 4.20 -8.17 3.03
CA VAL A 64 3.25 -9.29 3.10
C VAL A 64 3.05 -9.67 4.55
N TYR A 65 1.80 -9.69 4.99
CA TYR A 65 1.39 -10.11 6.31
C TYR A 65 0.43 -11.28 6.20
N ARG A 66 0.64 -12.32 7.03
CA ARG A 66 -0.29 -13.44 7.15
C ARG A 66 -1.00 -13.33 8.50
N LEU A 67 -2.33 -13.29 8.46
CA LEU A 67 -3.19 -13.16 9.62
C LEU A 67 -3.98 -14.46 9.76
N LYS A 68 -3.64 -15.27 10.77
CA LYS A 68 -4.22 -16.59 10.99
C LYS A 68 -5.74 -16.49 11.14
N GLY A 69 -6.51 -17.20 10.30
CA GLY A 69 -7.98 -17.21 10.33
C GLY A 69 -8.65 -16.07 9.56
N TYR A 70 -7.90 -15.07 9.10
CA TYR A 70 -8.43 -13.99 8.25
C TYR A 70 -7.88 -14.08 6.81
N GLY A 71 -6.61 -14.45 6.67
CA GLY A 71 -5.94 -14.67 5.39
C GLY A 71 -4.63 -13.90 5.26
N ALA A 72 -4.44 -13.19 4.15
CA ALA A 72 -3.21 -12.49 3.82
C ALA A 72 -3.47 -11.03 3.44
N VAL A 73 -2.62 -10.13 3.91
CA VAL A 73 -2.61 -8.71 3.53
C VAL A 73 -1.32 -8.42 2.78
N ILE A 74 -1.44 -7.94 1.55
CA ILE A 74 -0.33 -7.59 0.68
C ILE A 74 -0.39 -6.08 0.47
N VAL A 75 0.57 -5.35 1.04
CA VAL A 75 0.72 -3.91 0.84
C VAL A 75 1.74 -3.70 -0.26
N LEU A 76 1.32 -3.15 -1.39
CA LEU A 76 2.23 -2.88 -2.51
C LEU A 76 2.96 -1.56 -2.31
N ALA A 77 4.09 -1.40 -3.00
CA ALA A 77 4.83 -0.15 -3.03
C ALA A 77 3.92 1.01 -3.47
N PRO A 78 3.99 2.19 -2.82
CA PRO A 78 3.26 3.37 -3.27
C PRO A 78 3.49 3.68 -4.73
N ARG A 79 2.45 4.14 -5.43
CA ARG A 79 2.49 4.47 -6.85
C ARG A 79 2.25 5.96 -7.06
N ALA A 80 3.19 6.61 -7.75
CA ALA A 80 2.98 7.95 -8.29
C ALA A 80 1.75 7.94 -9.18
N LEU A 81 0.89 8.93 -8.99
CA LEU A 81 0.08 9.43 -10.08
C LEU A 81 1.07 9.96 -11.14
N PRO A 82 0.91 9.61 -12.42
CA PRO A 82 1.78 10.15 -13.46
C PRO A 82 1.71 11.67 -13.41
N ALA A 83 2.82 12.31 -13.02
CA ALA A 83 2.94 13.76 -13.06
C ALA A 83 2.61 14.19 -14.48
N ARG A 84 1.50 14.92 -14.66
CA ARG A 84 1.13 15.43 -15.97
C ARG A 84 2.35 16.17 -16.51
N ARG A 85 2.83 15.76 -17.69
CA ARG A 85 3.74 16.59 -18.47
C ARG A 85 2.95 17.85 -18.77
N PHE A 86 3.18 18.91 -17.99
CA PHE A 86 2.81 20.25 -18.41
C PHE A 86 3.58 20.48 -19.70
N VAL A 87 2.90 20.32 -20.83
CA VAL A 87 3.37 20.92 -22.07
C VAL A 87 3.20 22.41 -21.82
N MET A 88 4.25 23.01 -21.25
CA MET A 88 4.39 24.46 -21.21
C MET A 88 4.43 24.86 -22.68
N ARG A 89 3.25 25.18 -23.24
CA ARG A 89 3.16 25.89 -24.49
C ARG A 89 3.79 27.22 -24.17
N GLY A 90 5.08 27.36 -24.45
CA GLY A 90 5.78 28.62 -24.26
C GLY A 90 4.95 29.67 -24.96
N ASN A 91 4.39 30.60 -24.19
CA ASN A 91 3.81 31.82 -24.73
C ASN A 91 4.97 32.60 -25.32
N ARG A 92 5.38 32.23 -26.53
CA ARG A 92 6.15 33.11 -27.39
C ARG A 92 5.28 34.36 -27.50
N PRO A 93 5.74 35.54 -27.06
CA PRO A 93 4.95 36.76 -27.17
C PRO A 93 4.59 36.93 -28.63
N SER A 94 3.31 36.71 -28.96
CA SER A 94 2.83 36.91 -30.31
C SER A 94 2.93 38.41 -30.58
N ALA A 95 3.72 38.77 -31.58
CA ALA A 95 3.59 40.06 -32.24
C ALA A 95 2.09 40.32 -32.54
N PRO A 96 1.62 41.58 -32.45
CA PRO A 96 0.20 41.91 -32.58
C PRO A 96 -0.36 41.37 -33.91
N PRO A 97 -1.61 40.88 -33.91
CA PRO A 97 -2.19 40.23 -35.08
C PRO A 97 -2.44 41.25 -36.18
N ALA A 98 -1.63 41.17 -37.25
CA ALA A 98 -2.04 41.73 -38.53
C ALA A 98 -3.28 40.97 -39.02
N ARG A 99 -4.34 41.74 -39.28
CA ARG A 99 -5.66 41.31 -39.74
C ARG A 99 -5.54 40.30 -40.91
N PRO A 100 -6.05 39.06 -40.79
CA PRO A 100 -6.00 38.11 -41.89
C PRO A 100 -7.06 38.44 -42.96
N PRO A 101 -6.76 38.29 -44.26
CA PRO A 101 -7.77 38.36 -45.31
C PRO A 101 -8.69 37.13 -45.24
N ALA A 102 -9.98 37.36 -45.45
CA ALA A 102 -11.01 36.34 -45.38
C ALA A 102 -10.94 35.39 -46.59
N GLY A 103 -10.81 34.09 -46.31
CA GLY A 103 -11.22 33.01 -47.22
C GLY A 103 -10.08 32.19 -47.83
N ALA A 104 -9.71 31.08 -47.18
CA ALA A 104 -9.32 29.84 -47.86
C ALA A 104 -9.29 28.64 -46.88
N PRO A 105 -9.77 27.45 -47.29
CA PRO A 105 -9.71 26.23 -46.51
C PRO A 105 -8.39 25.46 -46.75
N GLY A 106 -7.89 24.79 -45.70
CA GLY A 106 -6.88 23.73 -45.82
C GLY A 106 -5.43 24.18 -45.59
N SER A 107 -5.01 24.21 -44.32
CA SER A 107 -3.60 24.34 -43.92
C SER A 107 -2.81 23.07 -44.31
N ARG A 108 -2.27 23.04 -45.53
CA ARG A 108 -1.14 22.19 -45.90
C ARG A 108 0.12 23.06 -45.84
N VAL A 109 0.99 22.79 -44.88
CA VAL A 109 2.31 23.45 -44.80
C VAL A 109 3.18 22.88 -45.93
N VAL A 110 3.23 23.60 -47.05
CA VAL A 110 4.23 23.40 -48.10
C VAL A 110 5.31 24.45 -47.87
N ILE A 111 6.48 24.00 -47.41
CA ILE A 111 7.67 24.85 -47.35
C ILE A 111 8.25 24.89 -48.76
N THR A 112 7.83 25.85 -49.56
CA THR A 112 8.55 26.22 -50.79
C THR A 112 9.72 27.10 -50.39
N VAL A 113 10.93 26.55 -50.49
CA VAL A 113 12.18 27.30 -50.43
C VAL A 113 12.38 27.96 -51.79
N PRO A 114 12.34 29.29 -51.92
CA PRO A 114 12.72 29.95 -53.17
C PRO A 114 14.24 29.82 -53.35
N GLU A 115 14.67 29.40 -54.54
CA GLU A 115 16.05 29.49 -55.00
C GLU A 115 16.46 30.97 -55.10
N GLY A 116 16.81 31.53 -53.95
CA GLY A 116 17.54 32.77 -53.80
C GLY A 116 18.63 32.50 -52.79
N THR A 117 19.87 32.72 -53.18
CA THR A 117 21.04 32.69 -52.31
C THR A 117 20.86 33.72 -51.19
N PHE A 118 20.26 33.29 -50.08
CA PHE A 118 20.31 34.03 -48.83
C PHE A 118 21.70 33.82 -48.25
N ASP A 119 22.56 34.81 -48.44
CA ASP A 119 23.78 34.96 -47.67
C ASP A 119 23.37 35.35 -46.24
N VAL A 120 22.92 34.37 -45.46
CA VAL A 120 22.71 34.54 -44.03
C VAL A 120 24.10 34.54 -43.40
N GLY A 121 24.73 35.72 -43.42
CA GLY A 121 25.95 35.99 -42.67
C GLY A 121 25.63 35.90 -41.18
N ILE A 122 25.49 34.69 -40.65
CA ILE A 122 25.51 34.45 -39.20
C ILE A 122 26.96 34.72 -38.81
N ASP A 123 27.17 35.83 -38.10
CA ASP A 123 28.46 36.15 -37.53
C ASP A 123 28.85 35.02 -36.56
N LEU A 124 29.90 34.29 -36.90
CA LEU A 124 30.41 33.18 -36.10
C LEU A 124 30.72 33.64 -34.66
N GLY A 125 31.13 34.91 -34.49
CA GLY A 125 31.43 35.48 -33.17
C GLY A 125 30.19 35.78 -32.32
N ASP A 126 29.02 35.96 -32.93
CA ASP A 126 27.74 36.07 -32.20
C ASP A 126 27.26 34.68 -31.75
N LEU A 127 27.42 33.67 -32.61
CA LEU A 127 27.07 32.28 -32.28
C LEU A 127 27.93 31.73 -31.13
N GLU A 128 29.23 32.02 -31.13
CA GLU A 128 30.14 31.61 -30.06
C GLU A 128 29.74 32.25 -28.71
N ARG A 129 29.44 33.56 -28.71
CA ARG A 129 28.96 34.28 -27.51
C ARG A 129 27.61 33.74 -27.02
N GLU A 130 26.71 33.37 -27.92
CA GLU A 130 25.43 32.77 -27.53
C GLU A 130 25.63 31.38 -26.91
N MET A 131 26.49 30.55 -27.51
CA MET A 131 26.82 29.22 -26.98
C MET A 131 27.49 29.31 -25.60
N GLU A 132 28.42 30.24 -25.41
CA GLU A 132 29.05 30.48 -24.11
C GLU A 132 28.03 30.94 -23.05
N ALA A 133 27.14 31.86 -23.41
CA ALA A 133 26.06 32.31 -22.53
C ALA A 133 25.12 31.15 -22.15
N GLN A 134 24.79 30.26 -23.09
CA GLN A 134 23.98 29.08 -22.82
C GLN A 134 24.70 28.09 -21.87
N MET A 135 25.99 27.83 -22.09
CA MET A 135 26.78 26.97 -21.19
C MET A 135 26.90 27.57 -19.79
N ALA A 136 27.11 28.88 -19.68
CA ALA A 136 27.19 29.58 -18.40
C ALA A 136 25.85 29.51 -17.64
N ALA A 137 24.72 29.71 -18.33
CA ALA A 137 23.39 29.58 -17.76
C ALA A 137 23.10 28.15 -17.29
N GLN A 138 23.49 27.14 -18.08
CA GLN A 138 23.34 25.73 -17.69
C GLN A 138 24.21 25.39 -16.47
N ALA A 139 25.45 25.89 -16.41
CA ALA A 139 26.34 25.68 -15.28
C ALA A 139 25.87 26.39 -14.00
N ALA A 140 25.17 27.53 -14.12
CA ALA A 140 24.52 28.19 -13.00
C ALA A 140 23.33 27.36 -12.49
N ALA A 141 22.46 26.90 -13.40
CA ALA A 141 21.31 26.08 -13.04
C ALA A 141 21.69 24.76 -12.32
N LEU A 142 22.76 24.09 -12.76
CA LEU A 142 23.26 22.88 -12.09
C LEU A 142 23.79 23.17 -10.69
N ARG A 143 24.47 24.31 -10.48
CA ARG A 143 24.96 24.74 -9.16
C ARG A 143 23.80 25.06 -8.23
N ASP A 144 22.78 25.76 -8.72
CA ASP A 144 21.59 26.09 -7.94
C ASP A 144 20.84 24.83 -7.49
N MET A 145 20.70 23.86 -8.41
CA MET A 145 20.10 22.56 -8.10
C MET A 145 20.91 21.79 -7.05
N GLU A 146 22.24 21.78 -7.15
CA GLU A 146 23.10 21.13 -6.15
C GLU A 146 23.00 21.82 -4.78
N SER A 147 22.96 23.15 -4.73
CA SER A 147 22.75 23.87 -3.46
C SER A 147 21.40 23.56 -2.86
N ALA A 148 20.34 23.56 -3.66
CA ALA A 148 18.99 23.22 -3.20
C ALA A 148 18.94 21.78 -2.66
N GLN A 149 19.60 20.82 -3.33
CA GLN A 149 19.69 19.44 -2.84
C GLN A 149 20.44 19.34 -1.51
N ARG A 150 21.54 20.07 -1.34
CA ARG A 150 22.31 20.10 -0.09
C ARG A 150 21.49 20.73 1.05
N GLU A 151 20.80 21.82 0.79
CA GLU A 151 19.91 22.48 1.76
C GLU A 151 18.75 21.59 2.18
N TRP A 152 18.08 20.96 1.21
CA TRP A 152 17.03 19.99 1.47
C TRP A 152 17.52 18.82 2.34
N THR A 153 18.71 18.29 2.03
CA THR A 153 19.31 17.20 2.82
C THR A 153 19.62 17.65 4.25
N ARG A 154 20.12 18.88 4.43
CA ARG A 154 20.38 19.45 5.76
C ARG A 154 19.08 19.62 6.55
N ALA A 155 18.04 20.17 5.92
CA ALA A 155 16.74 20.35 6.55
C ALA A 155 16.14 19.01 6.99
N ARG A 156 16.23 17.97 6.13
CA ARG A 156 15.77 16.61 6.43
C ARG A 156 16.51 15.98 7.61
N VAL A 157 17.83 16.19 7.71
CA VAL A 157 18.63 15.69 8.84
C VAL A 157 18.23 16.40 10.13
N GLU A 158 17.96 17.70 10.08
CA GLU A 158 17.55 18.46 11.26
C GLU A 158 16.15 18.08 11.73
N GLU A 159 15.20 17.89 10.80
CA GLU A 159 13.88 17.32 11.08
C GLU A 159 13.99 15.96 11.79
N MET A 160 14.82 15.06 11.27
CA MET A 160 15.03 13.75 11.88
C MET A 160 15.68 13.84 13.27
N ARG A 161 16.60 14.79 13.50
CA ARG A 161 17.15 15.05 14.83
C ARG A 161 16.10 15.56 15.81
N GLN A 162 15.20 16.43 15.37
CA GLN A 162 14.09 16.90 16.19
C GLN A 162 13.15 15.75 16.57
N HIS A 163 12.84 14.88 15.61
CA HIS A 163 12.03 13.69 15.89
C HIS A 163 12.71 12.75 16.90
N LEU A 164 14.01 12.49 16.77
CA LEU A 164 14.75 11.67 17.72
C LEU A 164 14.73 12.26 19.15
N ARG A 165 14.87 13.59 19.29
CA ARG A 165 14.76 14.25 20.60
C ARG A 165 13.38 14.05 21.24
N LEU A 166 12.30 14.17 20.46
CA LEU A 166 10.95 13.92 20.97
C LEU A 166 10.77 12.47 21.45
N VAL A 167 11.34 11.50 20.72
CA VAL A 167 11.29 10.08 21.12
C VAL A 167 12.13 9.83 22.38
N GLU A 168 13.29 10.45 22.50
CA GLU A 168 14.12 10.39 23.71
C GLU A 168 13.36 10.96 24.92
N ASP A 169 12.75 12.14 24.78
CA ASP A 169 11.95 12.77 25.83
C ASP A 169 10.76 11.89 26.27
N GLN A 170 10.07 11.27 25.32
CA GLN A 170 8.99 10.32 25.61
C GLN A 170 9.49 9.07 26.35
N ALA A 171 10.64 8.53 25.94
CA ALA A 171 11.25 7.38 26.60
C ALA A 171 11.69 7.71 28.04
N GLU A 172 12.23 8.91 28.26
CA GLU A 172 12.58 9.38 29.60
C GLU A 172 11.35 9.58 30.49
N ALA A 173 10.29 10.17 29.96
CA ALA A 173 9.02 10.33 30.66
C ALA A 173 8.44 8.97 31.09
N PHE A 174 8.41 8.01 30.17
CA PHE A 174 7.94 6.65 30.46
C PHE A 174 8.83 5.95 31.51
N ARG A 175 10.16 6.10 31.43
CA ARG A 175 11.09 5.56 32.43
C ARG A 175 10.81 6.12 33.83
N LEU A 176 10.59 7.44 33.93
CA LEU A 176 10.27 8.09 35.20
C LEU A 176 8.92 7.62 35.76
N GLU A 177 7.90 7.47 34.90
CA GLU A 177 6.59 6.97 35.31
C GLU A 177 6.65 5.51 35.78
N ALA A 178 7.35 4.65 35.05
CA ALA A 178 7.58 3.26 35.42
C ALA A 178 8.31 3.15 36.77
N GLU A 179 9.29 4.00 37.04
CA GLU A 179 9.99 4.02 38.32
C GLU A 179 9.07 4.48 39.47
N ARG A 180 8.22 5.50 39.23
CA ARG A 180 7.21 5.93 40.22
C ARG A 180 6.21 4.83 40.51
N ALA A 181 5.72 4.13 39.48
CA ALA A 181 4.81 3.00 39.60
C ALA A 181 5.46 1.86 40.42
N ARG A 182 6.73 1.55 40.14
CA ARG A 182 7.50 0.56 40.91
C ARG A 182 7.59 0.91 42.40
N ARG A 183 7.95 2.16 42.72
CA ARG A 183 8.02 2.63 44.13
C ARG A 183 6.66 2.65 44.83
N LYS A 184 5.57 2.84 44.09
CA LYS A 184 4.20 2.76 44.64
C LYS A 184 3.84 1.31 44.96
N ALA A 185 4.09 0.39 44.03
CA ALA A 185 3.87 -1.04 44.22
C ALA A 185 4.71 -1.59 45.39
N GLU A 186 5.97 -1.18 45.51
CA GLU A 186 6.84 -1.58 46.62
C GLU A 186 6.28 -1.13 47.99
N ARG A 187 5.79 0.11 48.08
CA ARG A 187 5.13 0.62 49.29
C ARG A 187 3.87 -0.17 49.62
N GLU A 188 3.05 -0.48 48.63
CA GLU A 188 1.83 -1.27 48.82
C GLU A 188 2.15 -2.68 49.32
N VAL A 189 3.14 -3.36 48.72
CA VAL A 189 3.62 -4.67 49.19
C VAL A 189 4.12 -4.58 50.63
N ARG A 190 4.90 -3.54 50.97
CA ARG A 190 5.39 -3.33 52.34
C ARG A 190 4.25 -3.14 53.33
N THR A 191 3.20 -2.39 52.96
CA THR A 191 2.02 -2.22 53.82
C THR A 191 1.24 -3.51 54.01
N ARG A 192 1.16 -4.38 53.00
CA ARG A 192 0.49 -5.69 53.10
C ARG A 192 1.29 -6.71 53.92
N LEU A 193 2.61 -6.60 53.91
CA LEU A 193 3.51 -7.46 54.68
C LEU A 193 3.74 -6.99 56.13
N MET A 194 3.33 -5.78 56.49
CA MET A 194 3.36 -5.37 57.90
C MET A 194 2.41 -6.30 58.68
N PRO A 195 2.89 -6.99 59.72
CA PRO A 195 2.04 -7.85 60.52
C PRO A 195 0.90 -7.01 61.10
N PRO A 196 -0.35 -7.48 61.02
CA PRO A 196 -1.48 -6.74 61.55
C PRO A 196 -1.20 -6.44 63.03
N PRO A 197 -1.53 -5.23 63.51
CA PRO A 197 -1.36 -4.90 64.92
C PRO A 197 -2.06 -5.97 65.74
N ALA A 198 -1.35 -6.54 66.71
CA ALA A 198 -1.85 -7.63 67.53
C ALA A 198 -3.24 -7.25 68.06
N PRO A 199 -4.30 -8.01 67.74
CA PRO A 199 -5.63 -7.69 68.19
C PRO A 199 -5.61 -7.63 69.72
N VAL A 200 -6.01 -6.48 70.27
CA VAL A 200 -6.30 -6.36 71.71
C VAL A 200 -7.42 -7.35 71.98
N ALA A 201 -7.09 -8.42 72.71
CA ALA A 201 -7.94 -9.58 72.91
C ALA A 201 -9.34 -9.17 73.40
N PRO A 202 -10.42 -9.40 72.61
CA PRO A 202 -11.76 -9.43 73.13
C PRO A 202 -11.96 -10.77 73.85
N SER A 203 -12.41 -10.72 75.10
CA SER A 203 -12.80 -11.86 75.93
C SER A 203 -13.78 -12.76 75.19
N VAL A 204 -13.45 -14.04 75.07
CA VAL A 204 -14.22 -15.10 74.39
C VAL A 204 -15.47 -15.46 75.21
N PRO A 205 -16.70 -15.36 74.67
CA PRO A 205 -17.83 -16.17 75.11
C PRO A 205 -17.88 -17.47 74.31
N ALA A 206 -18.37 -18.50 75.00
CA ALA A 206 -18.34 -19.91 74.65
C ALA A 206 -18.94 -20.29 73.29
N ALA A 207 -18.39 -21.37 72.75
CA ALA A 207 -18.74 -22.06 71.52
C ALA A 207 -20.23 -22.45 71.44
N ALA A 208 -20.80 -22.25 70.26
CA ALA A 208 -22.06 -22.85 69.83
C ALA A 208 -21.81 -23.88 68.70
N PRO A 209 -22.62 -24.95 68.61
CA PRO A 209 -22.36 -26.12 67.78
C PRO A 209 -22.64 -25.88 66.28
N VAL A 210 -21.84 -26.55 65.45
CA VAL A 210 -21.87 -26.55 63.99
C VAL A 210 -23.10 -27.34 63.48
N PRO A 211 -23.95 -26.79 62.59
CA PRO A 211 -24.98 -27.55 61.92
C PRO A 211 -24.40 -28.33 60.72
N ALA A 212 -24.90 -29.55 60.56
CA ALA A 212 -24.53 -30.51 59.53
C ALA A 212 -24.87 -29.99 58.11
N VAL A 213 -23.88 -30.08 57.22
CA VAL A 213 -23.99 -29.76 55.80
C VAL A 213 -24.65 -30.93 55.06
N PRO A 214 -25.76 -30.74 54.33
CA PRO A 214 -26.40 -31.79 53.54
C PRO A 214 -25.62 -32.10 52.24
N PRO A 215 -25.78 -33.32 51.68
CA PRO A 215 -25.09 -33.75 50.46
C PRO A 215 -25.56 -32.95 49.23
N ALA A 216 -24.60 -32.47 48.44
CA ALA A 216 -24.84 -31.69 47.24
C ALA A 216 -25.46 -32.57 46.13
N THR A 217 -26.67 -32.20 45.73
CA THR A 217 -27.37 -32.73 44.56
C THR A 217 -26.60 -32.32 43.30
N LEU A 218 -26.20 -33.31 42.50
CA LEU A 218 -25.58 -33.13 41.19
C LEU A 218 -26.70 -32.70 40.22
N VAL A 219 -26.91 -31.39 40.10
CA VAL A 219 -27.84 -30.81 39.14
C VAL A 219 -27.15 -30.84 37.78
N ASP A 220 -27.75 -31.57 36.85
CA ASP A 220 -27.42 -31.56 35.43
C ASP A 220 -27.67 -30.13 34.92
N LEU A 221 -26.61 -29.31 34.90
CA LEU A 221 -26.66 -27.95 34.38
C LEU A 221 -26.81 -28.05 32.86
N GLU A 222 -28.05 -27.89 32.42
CA GLU A 222 -28.40 -27.47 31.07
C GLU A 222 -27.43 -26.37 30.65
N GLY A 223 -26.56 -26.70 29.69
CA GLY A 223 -25.43 -25.86 29.33
C GLY A 223 -25.90 -24.45 28.99
N PRO A 224 -25.24 -23.40 29.50
CA PRO A 224 -25.64 -22.03 29.24
C PRO A 224 -25.81 -21.82 27.72
N PRO A 225 -26.86 -21.10 27.29
CA PRO A 225 -27.08 -20.83 25.88
C PRO A 225 -25.79 -20.30 25.26
N PRO A 226 -25.43 -20.73 24.04
CA PRO A 226 -24.21 -20.29 23.40
C PRO A 226 -24.15 -18.76 23.44
N PRO A 227 -23.02 -18.17 23.86
CA PRO A 227 -22.90 -16.72 23.96
C PRO A 227 -23.30 -16.11 22.61
N PRO A 228 -24.07 -15.01 22.61
CA PRO A 228 -24.49 -14.35 21.38
C PRO A 228 -23.24 -14.12 20.52
N GLU A 229 -23.32 -14.51 19.24
CA GLU A 229 -22.24 -14.26 18.29
C GLU A 229 -21.83 -12.78 18.40
N PRO A 230 -20.55 -12.49 18.66
CA PRO A 230 -20.11 -11.12 18.77
C PRO A 230 -20.46 -10.41 17.45
N PRO A 231 -20.97 -9.16 17.52
CA PRO A 231 -21.27 -8.39 16.32
C PRO A 231 -20.06 -8.37 15.40
N ASP A 232 -20.28 -8.39 14.09
CA ASP A 232 -19.25 -8.35 13.03
C ASP A 232 -18.26 -7.19 13.28
N ALA A 233 -17.25 -7.45 14.11
CA ALA A 233 -16.25 -6.47 14.45
C ALA A 233 -15.39 -6.26 13.20
N PRO A 234 -15.13 -5.00 12.81
CA PRO A 234 -14.27 -4.74 11.67
C PRO A 234 -12.93 -5.43 11.89
N PRO A 235 -12.34 -6.00 10.83
CA PRO A 235 -11.14 -6.81 10.98
C PRO A 235 -10.01 -5.96 11.60
N PRO A 236 -9.14 -6.57 12.42
CA PRO A 236 -8.19 -5.83 13.24
C PRO A 236 -7.10 -5.12 12.43
N TRP A 237 -7.05 -5.22 11.10
CA TRP A 237 -6.10 -4.44 10.30
C TRP A 237 -6.71 -3.14 9.77
N ARG A 238 -8.01 -2.91 9.96
CA ARG A 238 -8.70 -1.73 9.44
C ARG A 238 -8.13 -0.42 10.01
N PHE A 239 -7.65 -0.45 11.26
CA PHE A 239 -6.99 0.69 11.89
C PHE A 239 -5.69 1.14 11.20
N TRP A 240 -5.08 0.31 10.34
CA TRP A 240 -3.93 0.75 9.53
C TRP A 240 -4.35 1.71 8.41
N PHE A 241 -5.63 1.72 8.05
CA PHE A 241 -6.19 2.52 6.96
C PHE A 241 -7.19 3.58 7.48
N ASP A 242 -7.90 3.28 8.58
CA ASP A 242 -8.71 4.23 9.35
C ASP A 242 -7.79 5.12 10.20
N VAL A 243 -6.97 5.95 9.54
CA VAL A 243 -6.43 7.14 10.21
C VAL A 243 -7.60 8.11 10.27
N THR A 244 -8.00 8.48 11.49
CA THR A 244 -9.23 9.18 11.81
C THR A 244 -9.38 10.54 11.10
N ASP A 245 -10.60 10.74 10.60
CA ASP A 245 -11.24 11.92 10.01
C ASP A 245 -11.36 13.09 11.00
N GLU A 246 -10.22 13.56 11.54
CA GLU A 246 -10.16 14.68 12.51
C GLU A 246 -9.26 15.81 12.00
N SER A 247 -9.40 16.15 10.71
CA SER A 247 -8.92 17.42 10.18
C SER A 247 -10.03 18.09 9.39
N ASP A 248 -10.87 18.81 10.13
CA ASP A 248 -11.42 20.11 9.73
C ASP A 248 -10.27 21.08 9.42
N ALA A 249 -9.43 20.76 8.43
CA ALA A 249 -8.52 21.73 7.85
C ALA A 249 -9.40 22.69 7.06
N PRO A 250 -9.53 23.96 7.49
CA PRO A 250 -10.43 24.90 6.83
C PRO A 250 -10.06 24.98 5.36
N ASP A 251 -11.06 24.84 4.48
CA ASP A 251 -10.97 25.00 3.04
C ASP A 251 -10.18 26.27 2.70
N GLY A 252 -8.88 26.11 2.51
CA GLY A 252 -8.00 27.21 2.16
C GLY A 252 -8.37 27.66 0.75
N PRO A 253 -8.67 28.95 0.51
CA PRO A 253 -9.13 29.48 -0.78
C PRO A 253 -8.07 29.44 -1.92
N ASN A 254 -6.98 28.71 -1.72
CA ASN A 254 -5.86 28.57 -2.66
C ASN A 254 -5.67 27.12 -3.14
N ARG A 255 -6.62 26.20 -2.91
CA ARG A 255 -6.60 24.92 -3.62
C ARG A 255 -6.87 25.23 -5.10
N PRO A 256 -5.92 24.99 -6.02
CA PRO A 256 -6.13 25.34 -7.43
C PRO A 256 -7.31 24.51 -7.97
N ASP A 257 -8.45 25.18 -8.20
CA ASP A 257 -9.76 24.64 -8.61
C ASP A 257 -9.79 23.88 -9.95
N GLY A 258 -8.63 23.51 -10.51
CA GLY A 258 -8.50 22.86 -11.81
C GLY A 258 -7.78 21.52 -11.80
N MET A 259 -7.29 21.03 -10.66
CA MET A 259 -6.69 19.70 -10.60
C MET A 259 -7.82 18.65 -10.54
N GLY A 260 -8.27 18.22 -11.71
CA GLY A 260 -9.46 17.39 -11.87
C GLY A 260 -9.35 16.04 -11.16
N THR A 261 -10.26 15.81 -10.21
CA THR A 261 -10.59 14.50 -9.63
C THR A 261 -10.66 13.37 -10.67
N SER A 262 -11.12 13.72 -11.88
CA SER A 262 -11.19 12.85 -13.07
C SER A 262 -9.89 12.11 -13.40
N ASP A 263 -8.71 12.71 -13.21
CA ASP A 263 -7.45 12.02 -13.51
C ASP A 263 -7.08 10.98 -12.46
N ALA A 264 -7.33 11.31 -11.19
CA ALA A 264 -7.11 10.39 -10.09
C ALA A 264 -8.05 9.17 -10.24
N ASP A 265 -9.32 9.42 -10.59
CA ASP A 265 -10.31 8.38 -10.86
C ASP A 265 -9.88 7.47 -12.02
N ALA A 266 -9.40 8.05 -13.13
CA ALA A 266 -8.90 7.29 -14.28
C ALA A 266 -7.69 6.41 -13.92
N LEU A 267 -6.80 6.90 -13.06
CA LEU A 267 -5.68 6.09 -12.59
C LEU A 267 -6.12 4.98 -11.63
N VAL A 268 -6.99 5.28 -10.67
CA VAL A 268 -7.56 4.28 -9.75
C VAL A 268 -8.20 3.16 -10.56
N ALA A 269 -9.00 3.51 -11.59
CA ALA A 269 -9.58 2.54 -12.51
C ALA A 269 -8.51 1.69 -13.24
N THR A 270 -7.43 2.32 -13.71
CA THR A 270 -6.32 1.63 -14.38
C THR A 270 -5.58 0.66 -13.43
N VAL A 271 -5.26 1.11 -12.21
CA VAL A 271 -4.58 0.29 -11.20
C VAL A 271 -5.48 -0.87 -10.76
N ARG A 272 -6.76 -0.60 -10.55
CA ARG A 272 -7.79 -1.61 -10.27
C ARG A 272 -7.82 -2.67 -11.37
N GLU A 273 -7.94 -2.27 -12.64
CA GLU A 273 -7.98 -3.21 -13.77
C GLU A 273 -6.72 -4.08 -13.83
N ARG A 274 -5.54 -3.50 -13.62
CA ARG A 274 -4.26 -4.23 -13.61
C ARG A 274 -4.14 -5.21 -12.45
N LEU A 275 -4.58 -4.83 -11.26
CA LEU A 275 -4.60 -5.72 -10.09
C LEU A 275 -5.55 -6.90 -10.31
N VAL A 276 -6.75 -6.63 -10.81
CA VAL A 276 -7.74 -7.65 -11.17
C VAL A 276 -7.16 -8.61 -12.21
N ALA A 277 -6.53 -8.08 -13.26
CA ALA A 277 -5.86 -8.89 -14.27
C ALA A 277 -4.71 -9.72 -13.68
N GLY A 278 -3.91 -9.13 -12.78
CA GLY A 278 -2.82 -9.81 -12.07
C GLY A 278 -3.30 -10.96 -11.19
N LEU A 279 -4.37 -10.74 -10.42
CA LEU A 279 -5.01 -11.78 -9.60
C LEU A 279 -5.56 -12.91 -10.46
N ALA A 280 -6.24 -12.59 -11.57
CA ALA A 280 -6.77 -13.59 -12.50
C ALA A 280 -5.67 -14.37 -13.25
N ALA A 281 -4.54 -13.72 -13.55
CA ALA A 281 -3.41 -14.33 -14.23
C ALA A 281 -2.54 -15.21 -13.32
N TYR A 282 -2.63 -15.05 -11.99
CA TYR A 282 -1.83 -15.83 -11.06
C TYR A 282 -2.21 -17.32 -11.07
N ARG A 283 -1.25 -18.19 -11.41
CA ARG A 283 -1.49 -19.64 -11.58
C ARG A 283 -0.92 -20.52 -10.48
N ARG A 284 -0.12 -19.99 -9.56
CA ARG A 284 0.48 -20.80 -8.48
C ARG A 284 -0.55 -21.12 -7.38
N PRO A 285 -0.46 -22.29 -6.71
CA PRO A 285 -1.32 -22.59 -5.57
C PRO A 285 -1.05 -21.68 -4.39
N LEU A 286 -2.12 -21.25 -3.73
CA LEU A 286 -2.09 -20.67 -2.39
C LEU A 286 -2.43 -21.78 -1.39
N ALA A 287 -1.61 -22.83 -1.34
CA ALA A 287 -1.89 -24.03 -0.55
C ALA A 287 -1.83 -23.77 0.95
N SER A 288 -1.12 -22.71 1.34
CA SER A 288 -1.07 -22.26 2.73
C SER A 288 -2.33 -21.56 3.22
N MET A 289 -3.26 -21.19 2.33
CA MET A 289 -4.50 -20.48 2.69
C MET A 289 -5.71 -21.40 2.63
N ARG A 290 -6.62 -21.23 3.59
CA ARG A 290 -7.92 -21.94 3.54
C ARG A 290 -8.85 -21.29 2.51
N PRO A 291 -9.80 -22.03 1.91
CA PRO A 291 -10.70 -21.48 0.90
C PRO A 291 -11.57 -20.30 1.38
N ASP A 292 -11.87 -20.26 2.68
CA ASP A 292 -12.65 -19.22 3.38
C ASP A 292 -11.82 -17.98 3.77
N GLU A 293 -10.48 -18.08 3.74
CA GLU A 293 -9.60 -16.95 4.02
C GLU A 293 -9.53 -15.97 2.83
N PHE A 294 -9.20 -14.71 3.12
CA PHE A 294 -9.15 -13.63 2.12
C PHE A 294 -7.73 -13.20 1.79
N VAL A 295 -7.50 -12.86 0.53
CA VAL A 295 -6.34 -12.09 0.09
C VAL A 295 -6.78 -10.64 -0.06
N THR A 296 -6.23 -9.76 0.76
CA THR A 296 -6.42 -8.31 0.70
C THR A 296 -5.17 -7.67 0.10
N VAL A 297 -5.32 -6.86 -0.94
CA VAL A 297 -4.25 -6.10 -1.58
C VAL A 297 -4.51 -4.62 -1.34
N ALA A 298 -3.54 -3.94 -0.74
CA ALA A 298 -3.57 -2.50 -0.51
C ALA A 298 -2.56 -1.79 -1.41
N VAL A 299 -2.99 -0.74 -2.09
CA VAL A 299 -2.12 0.09 -2.94
C VAL A 299 -2.32 1.56 -2.63
N ASP A 300 -1.26 2.17 -2.14
CA ASP A 300 -1.20 3.60 -1.87
C ASP A 300 -0.92 4.37 -3.18
N LEU A 301 -1.78 5.34 -3.49
CA LEU A 301 -1.66 6.25 -4.63
C LEU A 301 -1.20 7.61 -4.11
N VAL A 302 0.01 8.00 -4.46
CA VAL A 302 0.64 9.27 -4.06
C VAL A 302 0.72 10.19 -5.28
N PRO A 303 0.36 11.48 -5.15
CA PRO A 303 0.33 12.43 -6.26
C PRO A 303 1.73 12.74 -6.77
N ASP A 304 2.73 12.69 -5.89
CA ASP A 304 4.14 12.85 -6.22
C ASP A 304 4.97 11.84 -5.42
N LEU A 305 5.87 11.10 -6.09
CA LEU A 305 6.80 10.18 -5.42
C LEU A 305 7.99 10.89 -4.79
N PHE A 306 8.25 12.15 -5.18
CA PHE A 306 9.43 12.89 -4.75
C PHE A 306 9.23 13.62 -3.42
N LEU A 307 7.98 13.86 -3.03
CA LEU A 307 7.65 14.45 -1.74
C LEU A 307 7.18 13.35 -0.79
N PRO A 308 7.53 13.42 0.51
CA PRO A 308 6.92 12.60 1.55
C PRO A 308 5.47 13.08 1.78
N SER A 309 4.64 13.01 0.75
CA SER A 309 3.21 13.27 0.83
C SER A 309 2.50 12.03 1.37
N ARG A 310 1.52 12.25 2.24
CA ARG A 310 0.56 11.20 2.59
C ARG A 310 -0.08 10.64 1.31
N PRO A 311 -0.41 9.34 1.27
CA PRO A 311 -1.17 8.79 0.15
C PRO A 311 -2.46 9.59 0.02
N THR A 312 -2.76 10.05 -1.20
CA THR A 312 -4.01 10.78 -1.45
C THR A 312 -5.17 9.81 -1.52
N ARG A 313 -4.93 8.58 -1.97
CA ARG A 313 -5.92 7.50 -1.99
C ARG A 313 -5.27 6.16 -1.74
N THR A 314 -5.99 5.27 -1.09
CA THR A 314 -5.61 3.88 -0.88
C THR A 314 -6.67 2.98 -1.51
N LEU A 315 -6.25 2.18 -2.49
CA LEU A 315 -7.12 1.18 -3.11
C LEU A 315 -6.95 -0.15 -2.39
N LEU A 316 -8.04 -0.65 -1.81
CA LEU A 316 -8.14 -1.97 -1.19
C LEU A 316 -8.93 -2.90 -2.12
N ILE A 317 -8.35 -4.06 -2.40
CA ILE A 317 -9.00 -5.13 -3.17
C ILE A 317 -8.99 -6.39 -2.33
N ARG A 318 -10.14 -7.02 -2.17
CA ARG A 318 -10.29 -8.23 -1.37
C ARG A 318 -10.93 -9.35 -2.18
N VAL A 319 -10.39 -10.55 -2.05
CA VAL A 319 -10.84 -11.77 -2.74
C VAL A 319 -10.73 -12.98 -1.85
N ARG A 320 -11.66 -13.93 -1.92
CA ARG A 320 -11.51 -15.22 -1.22
C ARG A 320 -10.44 -16.07 -1.90
N ALA A 321 -9.61 -16.72 -1.11
CA ALA A 321 -8.61 -17.65 -1.63
C ALA A 321 -9.26 -18.82 -2.40
N GLY A 322 -10.44 -19.27 -1.96
CA GLY A 322 -11.25 -20.27 -2.66
C GLY A 322 -11.64 -19.83 -4.07
N ASP A 323 -12.06 -18.58 -4.27
CA ASP A 323 -12.43 -18.04 -5.58
C ASP A 323 -11.24 -17.98 -6.55
N LEU A 324 -10.06 -17.58 -6.06
CA LEU A 324 -8.82 -17.62 -6.84
C LEU A 324 -8.45 -19.05 -7.23
N GLN A 325 -8.61 -20.01 -6.32
CA GLN A 325 -8.34 -21.42 -6.58
C GLN A 325 -9.35 -22.01 -7.59
N GLU A 326 -10.64 -21.67 -7.49
CA GLU A 326 -11.68 -22.07 -8.44
C GLU A 326 -11.45 -21.47 -9.83
N HIS A 327 -11.07 -20.19 -9.90
CA HIS A 327 -10.73 -19.53 -11.15
C HIS A 327 -9.56 -20.21 -11.84
N ARG A 328 -8.50 -20.50 -11.09
CA ARG A 328 -7.34 -21.24 -11.57
C ARG A 328 -7.70 -22.65 -12.04
N ALA A 329 -8.63 -23.32 -11.35
CA ALA A 329 -9.12 -24.63 -11.75
C ALA A 329 -10.07 -24.56 -12.96
N GLY A 330 -10.35 -23.37 -13.52
CA GLY A 330 -11.26 -23.17 -14.63
C GLY A 330 -12.75 -23.32 -14.26
N ARG A 331 -13.07 -23.46 -12.97
CA ARG A 331 -14.45 -23.58 -12.48
C ARG A 331 -15.14 -22.22 -12.35
N LEU A 332 -14.37 -21.16 -12.10
CA LEU A 332 -14.85 -19.79 -12.03
C LEU A 332 -14.33 -18.99 -13.23
N SER A 333 -15.22 -18.41 -14.03
CA SER A 333 -14.81 -17.56 -15.15
C SER A 333 -14.15 -16.28 -14.66
N GLY A 334 -13.31 -15.64 -15.48
CA GLY A 334 -12.66 -14.37 -15.10
C GLY A 334 -13.65 -13.20 -14.96
N THR A 335 -14.83 -13.27 -15.58
CA THR A 335 -15.91 -12.28 -15.37
C THR A 335 -16.62 -12.51 -14.05
N GLU A 336 -16.80 -13.76 -13.62
CA GLU A 336 -17.43 -14.07 -12.35
C GLU A 336 -16.49 -13.79 -11.18
N LEU A 337 -15.19 -14.11 -11.31
CA LEU A 337 -14.17 -13.69 -10.35
C LEU A 337 -14.21 -12.17 -10.14
N ARG A 338 -14.34 -11.39 -11.22
CA ARG A 338 -14.44 -9.93 -11.15
C ARG A 338 -15.62 -9.41 -10.33
N LYS A 339 -16.75 -10.12 -10.34
CA LYS A 339 -17.93 -9.75 -9.54
C LYS A 339 -17.78 -10.11 -8.06
N ARG A 340 -16.96 -11.13 -7.75
CA ARG A 340 -16.66 -11.56 -6.37
C ARG A 340 -15.57 -10.74 -5.70
N LEU A 341 -14.88 -9.88 -6.45
CA LEU A 341 -13.89 -8.96 -5.90
C LEU A 341 -14.59 -7.81 -5.17
N GLU A 342 -14.23 -7.62 -3.91
CA GLU A 342 -14.63 -6.47 -3.11
C GLU A 342 -13.60 -5.35 -3.33
N PHE A 343 -14.09 -4.14 -3.61
CA PHE A 343 -13.25 -2.95 -3.80
C PHE A 343 -13.65 -1.92 -2.76
N GLU A 344 -12.65 -1.35 -2.08
CA GLU A 344 -12.81 -0.24 -1.16
C GLU A 344 -11.77 0.82 -1.53
N GLU A 345 -12.21 2.07 -1.66
CA GLU A 345 -11.35 3.22 -1.92
C GLU A 345 -11.40 4.12 -0.71
N ASN A 346 -10.25 4.33 -0.06
CA ASN A 346 -10.14 5.24 1.06
C ASN A 346 -9.39 6.48 0.58
N GLU A 347 -10.01 7.65 0.68
CA GLU A 347 -9.31 8.91 0.45
C GLU A 347 -8.37 9.13 1.63
N GLY A 348 -7.07 9.21 1.36
CA GLY A 348 -6.06 9.42 2.38
C GLY A 348 -6.03 10.89 2.80
N LEU A 349 -6.10 11.11 4.11
CA LEU A 349 -6.23 12.41 4.78
C LEU A 349 -5.00 13.31 4.69
#